data_AF-A0A060WBP4-F1
#
_entry.id   AF-A0A060WBP4-F1
#
_cell.length_a   1.000
_cell.length_b   1.000
_cell.length_c   1.000
_cell.angle_alpha   90.00
_cell.angle_beta   90.00
_cell.angle_gamma   90.00
#
_symmetry.space_group_name_H-M   'P 1'
#
loop_
_entity.id
_entity.type
_entity.pdbx_description
1 polymer ?
#
loop_
_entity_poly.entity_id
_entity_poly.type
_entity_poly.pdbx_seq_one_letter_code
_entity_poly.pdbx_strand_id
1 'polypeptide(L)'
;MITRTVSKNPRTTRGDLVNDLQRAGKVTKPTISNTLPRQRLKSCSARRVPLLKPVHVRASLKFAREHLDDPEEEWENVMWSDETKI
;
A
#
# COMPACT_ATOMS: atom_id res chain seq x y z
N MET A 1 0.28 21.24 -5.82
CA MET A 1 -0.11 21.16 -4.39
C MET A 1 -0.74 19.80 -4.06
N ILE A 2 -1.81 19.40 -4.76
CA ILE A 2 -2.52 18.12 -4.56
C ILE A 2 -1.60 16.88 -4.64
N THR A 3 -0.73 16.79 -5.66
CA THR A 3 0.20 15.67 -5.83
C THR A 3 1.18 15.52 -4.66
N ARG A 4 1.64 16.63 -4.08
CA ARG A 4 2.54 16.62 -2.91
C ARG A 4 1.82 16.11 -1.66
N THR A 5 0.56 16.52 -1.45
CA THR A 5 -0.25 16.07 -0.31
C THR A 5 -0.58 14.58 -0.41
N VAL A 6 -1.08 14.15 -1.58
CA VAL A 6 -1.43 12.74 -1.83
C VAL A 6 -0.20 11.82 -1.79
N SER A 7 0.96 12.29 -2.24
CA SER A 7 2.21 11.53 -2.14
C SER A 7 2.69 11.35 -0.70
N LYS A 8 2.52 12.37 0.16
CA LYS A 8 2.86 12.26 1.59
C LYS A 8 1.92 11.30 2.33
N ASN A 9 0.62 11.38 2.04
CA ASN A 9 -0.37 10.49 2.63
C ASN A 9 -1.34 9.99 1.55
N PRO A 10 -1.16 8.76 1.03
CA PRO A 10 -2.04 8.23 -0.01
C PRO A 10 -3.46 7.91 0.49
N ARG A 11 -3.71 7.98 1.81
CA ARG A 11 -5.05 7.81 2.41
C ARG A 11 -5.85 9.11 2.51
N THR A 12 -5.32 10.21 2.01
CA THR A 12 -5.99 11.52 2.05
C THR A 12 -7.30 11.47 1.27
N THR A 13 -8.40 11.91 1.90
CA THR A 13 -9.72 11.94 1.24
C THR A 13 -9.91 13.22 0.43
N ARG A 14 -10.93 13.25 -0.43
CA ARG A 14 -11.31 14.49 -1.13
C ARG A 14 -11.69 15.61 -0.16
N GLY A 15 -12.26 15.28 0.99
CA GLY A 15 -12.62 16.26 2.02
C GLY A 15 -11.39 16.90 2.65
N ASP A 16 -10.40 16.07 2.99
CA ASP A 16 -9.12 16.54 3.53
C ASP A 16 -8.41 17.45 2.51
N LEU A 17 -8.43 17.07 1.23
CA LEU A 17 -7.90 17.92 0.16
C LEU A 17 -8.63 19.27 0.05
N VAL A 18 -9.94 19.33 0.27
CA VAL A 18 -10.67 20.61 0.32
C VAL A 18 -10.17 21.46 1.48
N ASN A 19 -10.05 20.89 2.67
CA ASN A 19 -9.63 21.61 3.88
C ASN A 19 -8.19 22.13 3.75
N ASP A 20 -7.28 21.33 3.18
CA ASP A 20 -5.89 21.73 2.94
C ASP A 20 -5.79 22.87 1.92
N LEU A 21 -6.62 22.83 0.88
CA LEU A 21 -6.62 23.83 -0.19
C LEU A 21 -7.39 25.10 0.19
N GLN A 22 -8.30 25.06 1.17
CA GLN A 22 -9.05 26.23 1.66
C GLN A 22 -8.14 27.36 2.13
N ARG A 23 -6.96 27.03 2.68
CA ARG A 23 -5.95 28.04 3.07
C ARG A 23 -5.38 28.82 1.88
N ALA A 24 -5.34 28.21 0.70
CA ALA A 24 -4.84 28.83 -0.53
C ALA A 24 -5.97 29.46 -1.37
N GLY A 25 -7.23 29.17 -1.05
CA GLY A 25 -8.40 29.71 -1.74
C GLY A 25 -9.60 28.77 -1.69
N LYS A 26 -10.78 29.24 -2.14
CA LYS A 26 -12.01 28.44 -2.13
C LYS A 26 -12.00 27.39 -3.24
N VAL A 27 -11.70 26.14 -2.89
CA VAL A 27 -11.78 24.99 -3.80
C VAL A 27 -13.04 24.17 -3.50
N THR A 28 -13.77 23.77 -4.53
CA THR A 28 -14.97 22.93 -4.39
C THR A 28 -14.65 21.45 -4.63
N LYS A 29 -15.46 20.55 -4.06
CA LYS A 29 -15.30 19.09 -4.24
C LYS A 29 -15.29 18.64 -5.72
N PRO A 30 -16.16 19.15 -6.61
CA PRO A 30 -16.13 18.77 -8.03
C PRO A 30 -14.82 19.15 -8.73
N THR A 31 -14.24 20.30 -8.39
CA THR A 31 -12.93 20.73 -8.92
C THR A 31 -11.87 19.68 -8.62
N ILE A 32 -11.77 19.23 -7.36
CA ILE A 32 -10.79 18.19 -6.97
C ILE A 32 -11.07 16.87 -7.69
N SER A 33 -12.34 16.43 -7.74
CA SER A 33 -12.71 15.21 -8.45
C SER A 33 -12.30 15.21 -9.92
N ASN A 34 -12.40 16.36 -10.60
CA ASN A 34 -12.00 16.52 -12.00
C ASN A 34 -10.48 16.63 -12.17
N THR A 35 -9.77 17.19 -11.19
CA THR A 35 -8.31 17.35 -11.23
C THR A 35 -7.55 16.04 -10.96
N LEU A 36 -8.06 15.17 -10.07
CA LEU A 36 -7.37 13.93 -9.68
C LEU A 36 -7.07 13.00 -10.89
N PRO A 37 -8.02 12.65 -11.78
CA PRO A 37 -7.74 11.83 -12.95
C PRO A 37 -6.79 12.50 -13.96
N ARG A 38 -6.88 13.83 -14.13
CA ARG A 38 -5.96 14.60 -15.00
C ARG A 38 -4.52 14.51 -14.51
N GLN A 39 -4.33 14.32 -13.21
CA GLN A 39 -3.04 14.08 -12.56
C GLN A 39 -2.72 12.57 -12.41
N ARG A 40 -3.49 11.68 -13.06
CA ARG A 40 -3.37 10.22 -12.98
C ARG A 40 -3.49 9.64 -11.56
N LEU A 41 -4.19 10.36 -10.67
CA LEU A 41 -4.47 9.90 -9.31
C LEU A 41 -5.82 9.17 -9.29
N LYS A 42 -5.77 7.87 -9.02
CA LYS A 42 -6.95 7.01 -8.87
C LYS A 42 -7.19 6.66 -7.41
N SER A 43 -8.46 6.47 -7.04
CA SER A 43 -8.82 5.89 -5.75
C SER A 43 -8.37 4.43 -5.70
N CYS A 44 -7.81 4.01 -4.57
CA CYS A 44 -7.42 2.62 -4.31
C CYS A 44 -7.92 2.19 -2.94
N SER A 45 -8.32 0.92 -2.82
CA SER A 45 -8.59 0.28 -1.53
C SER A 45 -7.28 -0.17 -0.89
N ALA A 46 -7.16 -0.01 0.43
CA ALA A 46 -6.01 -0.52 1.15
C ALA A 46 -6.01 -2.06 1.11
N ARG A 47 -4.85 -2.66 0.82
CA ARG A 47 -4.69 -4.12 0.85
C ARG A 47 -4.85 -4.62 2.29
N ARG A 48 -5.67 -5.65 2.51
CA ARG A 48 -5.78 -6.34 3.80
C ARG A 48 -4.55 -7.22 3.96
N VAL A 49 -3.71 -6.90 4.92
CA VAL A 49 -2.50 -7.67 5.25
C VAL A 49 -2.46 -7.94 6.75
N PRO A 50 -1.92 -9.09 7.18
CA PRO A 50 -1.73 -9.33 8.61
C PRO A 50 -0.79 -8.29 9.20
N LEU A 51 -1.06 -7.89 10.44
CA LEU A 51 -0.18 -6.98 11.17
C LEU A 51 1.05 -7.76 11.65
N LEU A 52 2.17 -7.56 10.95
CA LEU A 52 3.43 -8.21 11.29
C LEU A 52 4.21 -7.41 12.33
N LYS A 53 4.72 -8.10 13.34
CA LYS A 53 5.68 -7.51 14.28
C LYS A 53 7.05 -7.36 13.60
N PRO A 54 7.90 -6.42 14.04
CA PRO A 54 9.25 -6.25 13.48
C PRO A 54 10.14 -7.50 13.54
N VAL A 55 9.85 -8.43 14.47
CA VAL A 55 10.56 -9.72 14.56
C VAL A 55 10.19 -10.64 13.40
N HIS A 56 8.89 -10.72 13.05
CA HIS A 56 8.44 -11.54 11.91
C HIS A 56 9.02 -11.03 10.60
N VAL A 57 9.02 -9.70 10.39
CA VAL A 57 9.61 -9.09 9.19
C VAL A 57 11.08 -9.43 9.07
N ARG A 58 11.84 -9.36 10.18
CA ARG A 58 13.27 -9.74 10.20
C ARG A 58 13.47 -11.22 9.90
N ALA A 59 12.68 -12.10 10.49
CA ALA A 59 12.76 -13.54 10.24
C ALA A 59 12.44 -13.88 8.78
N SER A 60 11.35 -13.33 8.21
CA SER A 60 10.98 -13.54 6.81
C SER A 60 12.05 -13.01 5.84
N LEU A 61 12.64 -11.83 6.12
CA LEU A 61 13.72 -11.29 5.30
C LEU A 61 15.01 -12.11 5.40
N LYS A 62 15.32 -12.65 6.58
CA LYS A 62 16.47 -13.53 6.78
C LYS A 62 16.28 -14.83 5.98
N PHE A 63 15.13 -15.48 6.14
CA PHE A 63 14.77 -16.69 5.39
C PHE A 63 14.86 -16.48 3.87
N ALA A 64 14.24 -15.41 3.36
CA ALA A 64 14.25 -15.11 1.92
C ALA A 64 15.65 -14.80 1.35
N ARG A 65 16.59 -14.33 2.19
CA ARG A 65 17.98 -14.09 1.75
C ARG A 65 18.81 -15.36 1.78
N GLU A 66 18.60 -16.20 2.79
CA GLU A 66 19.30 -17.48 2.93
C GLU A 66 18.93 -18.44 1.80
N HIS A 67 17.66 -18.41 1.36
CA HIS A 67 17.12 -19.34 0.37
C HIS A 67 16.87 -18.69 -1.00
N LEU A 68 17.56 -17.58 -1.31
CA LEU A 68 17.37 -16.85 -2.57
C LEU A 68 17.94 -17.61 -3.78
N ASP A 69 19.06 -18.29 -3.56
CA ASP A 69 19.85 -18.98 -4.58
C ASP A 69 19.73 -20.51 -4.46
N ASP A 70 18.82 -21.00 -3.61
CA ASP A 70 18.61 -22.44 -3.41
C ASP A 70 18.08 -23.08 -4.69
N PRO A 71 18.62 -24.24 -5.10
CA PRO A 71 18.22 -24.92 -6.32
C PRO A 71 16.81 -25.49 -6.21
N GLU A 72 16.14 -25.68 -7.35
CA GLU A 72 14.73 -26.12 -7.40
C GLU A 72 14.55 -27.51 -6.78
N GLU A 73 15.56 -28.38 -6.90
CA GLU A 73 15.59 -29.73 -6.34
C GLU A 73 15.45 -29.76 -4.81
N GLU A 74 15.88 -28.71 -4.11
CA GLU A 74 15.70 -28.60 -2.66
C GLU A 74 14.24 -28.37 -2.28
N TRP A 75 13.50 -27.60 -3.09
CA TRP A 75 12.09 -27.32 -2.88
C TRP A 75 11.16 -28.47 -3.25
N GLU A 76 11.54 -29.29 -4.24
CA GLU A 76 10.78 -30.49 -4.64
C GLU A 76 10.67 -31.51 -3.50
N ASN A 77 11.66 -31.54 -2.61
CA ASN A 77 11.68 -32.42 -1.45
C ASN A 77 10.88 -31.86 -0.26
N VAL A 78 10.40 -30.61 -0.32
CA VAL A 78 9.65 -29.98 0.77
C VAL A 78 8.16 -30.29 0.63
N MET A 79 7.61 -31.03 1.59
CA MET A 79 6.17 -31.25 1.71
C MET A 79 5.52 -30.10 2.49
N TRP A 80 4.61 -29.37 1.83
CA TRP A 80 3.87 -28.25 2.44
C TRP A 80 2.51 -28.72 2.97
N SER A 81 2.17 -28.35 4.21
CA SER A 81 0.81 -28.50 4.76
C SER A 81 0.39 -27.22 5.50
N ASP A 82 -0.87 -26.85 5.35
CA ASP A 82 -1.51 -25.78 6.13
C ASP A 82 -2.95 -26.20 6.44
N GLU A 83 -3.45 -25.81 7.60
CA GLU A 83 -4.80 -26.15 8.07
C GLU A 83 -5.71 -24.93 7.95
N THR A 84 -6.76 -25.04 7.14
CA THR A 84 -7.81 -24.02 7.05
C THR A 84 -9.13 -24.55 7.58
N LYS A 85 -9.84 -23.75 8.37
CA LYS A 85 -11.22 -24.08 8.78
C LYS A 85 -12.15 -24.00 7.57
N ILE A 86 -13.04 -24.99 7.44
CA ILE A 86 -14.14 -25.05 6.47
C ILE A 86 -15.30 -24.18 6.96
#